data_AF-A0A961DR33-F1
#
_entry.id   AF-A0A961DR33-F1
#
_cell.length_a   1.000
_cell.length_b   1.000
_cell.length_c   1.000
_cell.angle_alpha   90.00
_cell.angle_beta   90.00
_cell.angle_gamma   90.00
#
_symmetry.space_group_name_H-M   'P 1'
#
loop_
_entity.id
_entity.type
_entity.pdbx_description
1 polymer ?
#
loop_
_entity_poly.entity_id
_entity_poly.type
_entity_poly.pdbx_seq_one_letter_code
_entity_poly.pdbx_strand_id
1 'polypeptide(L)'
;MAGDDVRINALLGQRTTYLRDPRRLADVGYAERVVRELSCDDLAAMAGVDVDVVRRMERALPLRAPGDVRRVLRSIGIEPRALPDMAIT
;
A
#
# COMPACT_ATOMS: atom_id res chain seq x y z
N MET A 1 21.25 9.72 -17.75
CA MET A 1 20.46 8.60 -17.24
C MET A 1 19.06 9.10 -16.83
N ALA A 2 18.20 9.47 -17.79
CA ALA A 2 16.89 10.09 -17.50
C ALA A 2 15.69 9.17 -17.81
N GLY A 3 15.95 7.97 -18.34
CA GLY A 3 14.90 7.06 -18.81
C GLY A 3 14.23 6.23 -17.72
N ASP A 4 14.96 5.93 -16.63
CA ASP A 4 14.42 5.13 -15.53
C ASP A 4 13.54 5.96 -14.59
N ASP A 5 13.89 7.19 -14.27
CA ASP A 5 13.06 8.07 -13.41
C ASP A 5 11.69 8.38 -14.04
N VAL A 6 11.62 8.49 -15.37
CA VAL A 6 10.36 8.72 -16.09
C VAL A 6 9.51 7.46 -16.12
N ARG A 7 10.12 6.28 -16.30
CA ARG A 7 9.39 5.00 -16.23
C ARG A 7 8.91 4.69 -14.82
N ILE A 8 9.74 4.96 -13.81
CA ILE A 8 9.39 4.80 -12.40
C ILE A 8 8.27 5.77 -12.05
N ASN A 9 8.35 7.05 -12.42
CA ASN A 9 7.24 8.00 -12.20
C ASN A 9 5.96 7.64 -12.97
N ALA A 10 6.06 7.10 -14.18
CA ALA A 10 4.90 6.63 -14.93
C ALA A 10 4.25 5.41 -14.25
N LEU A 11 5.05 4.44 -13.79
CA LEU A 11 4.58 3.29 -13.01
C LEU A 11 3.99 3.71 -11.66
N LEU A 12 4.62 4.66 -10.96
CA LEU A 12 4.11 5.24 -9.71
C LEU A 12 2.80 6.01 -9.95
N GLY A 13 2.73 6.81 -11.02
CA GLY A 13 1.54 7.56 -11.41
C GLY A 13 0.37 6.65 -11.78
N GLN A 14 0.64 5.55 -12.50
CA GLN A 14 -0.34 4.50 -12.77
C GLN A 14 -0.79 3.82 -11.47
N ARG A 15 0.15 3.42 -10.59
CA ARG A 15 -0.14 2.85 -9.26
C ARG A 15 -1.08 3.70 -8.42
N THR A 16 -0.93 5.02 -8.41
CA THR A 16 -1.80 5.90 -7.63
C THR A 16 -3.27 5.93 -8.08
N THR A 17 -3.55 5.68 -9.35
CA THR A 17 -4.94 5.63 -9.86
C THR A 17 -5.61 4.28 -9.55
N TYR A 18 -4.81 3.22 -9.40
CA TYR A 18 -5.27 1.86 -9.12
C TYR A 18 -5.74 1.65 -7.68
N LEU A 19 -5.32 2.50 -6.74
CA LEU A 19 -5.71 2.39 -5.33
C LEU A 19 -7.17 2.76 -5.05
N ARG A 20 -7.99 3.06 -6.06
CA ARG A 20 -9.42 3.34 -5.87
C ARG A 20 -10.28 2.07 -5.71
N ASP A 21 -9.70 0.89 -5.90
CA ASP A 21 -10.33 -0.41 -5.65
C ASP A 21 -9.62 -1.11 -4.48
N PRO A 22 -10.33 -1.52 -3.40
CA PRO A 22 -9.75 -2.26 -2.29
C PRO A 22 -8.94 -3.49 -2.68
N ARG A 23 -9.36 -4.22 -3.74
CA ARG A 23 -8.63 -5.41 -4.22
C ARG A 23 -7.32 -5.04 -4.87
N ARG A 24 -7.31 -3.98 -5.70
CA ARG A 24 -6.08 -3.49 -6.30
C ARG A 24 -5.11 -2.91 -5.27
N LEU A 25 -5.63 -2.22 -4.25
CA LEU A 25 -4.81 -1.79 -3.10
C LEU A 25 -4.14 -3.00 -2.43
N ALA A 26 -4.91 -4.06 -2.19
CA ALA A 26 -4.40 -5.30 -1.61
C ALA A 26 -3.30 -5.94 -2.47
N ASP A 27 -3.53 -6.08 -3.77
CA ASP A 27 -2.58 -6.66 -4.71
C ASP A 27 -1.27 -5.85 -4.77
N VAL A 28 -1.38 -4.52 -4.83
CA VAL A 28 -0.21 -3.62 -4.85
C VAL A 28 0.56 -3.69 -3.55
N GLY A 29 -0.13 -3.67 -2.40
CA GLY A 29 0.50 -3.79 -1.09
C GLY A 29 1.26 -5.11 -0.94
N TYR A 30 0.63 -6.22 -1.31
CA TYR A 30 1.24 -7.55 -1.31
C TYR A 30 2.46 -7.61 -2.24
N ALA A 31 2.31 -7.18 -3.51
CA ALA A 31 3.38 -7.25 -4.49
C ALA A 31 4.61 -6.45 -4.06
N GLU A 32 4.42 -5.22 -3.57
CA GLU A 32 5.53 -4.39 -3.07
C GLU A 32 6.21 -4.99 -1.85
N ARG A 33 5.43 -5.56 -0.92
CA ARG A 33 5.99 -6.23 0.25
C ARG A 33 6.86 -7.42 -0.17
N VAL A 34 6.39 -8.24 -1.12
CA VAL A 34 7.12 -9.40 -1.64
C VAL A 34 8.37 -8.99 -2.42
N VAL A 35 8.29 -7.97 -3.29
CA VAL A 35 9.45 -7.44 -4.04
C VAL A 35 10.55 -6.94 -3.09
N ARG A 36 10.18 -6.44 -1.91
CA ARG A 36 11.10 -5.97 -0.88
C ARG A 36 11.51 -7.06 0.12
N GLU A 37 11.06 -8.31 -0.10
CA GLU A 37 11.34 -9.47 0.76
C GLU A 37 10.92 -9.26 2.23
N LEU A 38 9.89 -8.45 2.46
CA LEU A 38 9.41 -8.13 3.81
C LEU A 38 8.34 -9.12 4.27
N SER A 39 8.37 -9.50 5.55
CA SER A 39 7.21 -10.13 6.19
C SER A 39 6.12 -9.09 6.48
N CYS A 40 4.89 -9.55 6.79
CA CYS A 40 3.84 -8.64 7.26
C CYS A 40 4.27 -7.90 8.54
N ASP A 41 4.99 -8.59 9.42
CA ASP A 41 5.49 -8.04 10.69
C ASP A 41 6.54 -6.95 10.46
N ASP A 42 7.48 -7.17 9.53
CA ASP A 42 8.48 -6.15 9.17
C ASP A 42 7.81 -4.90 8.62
N LEU A 43 6.85 -5.07 7.71
CA LEU A 43 6.12 -3.95 7.12
C LEU A 43 5.31 -3.18 8.18
N ALA A 44 4.67 -3.89 9.11
CA ALA A 44 3.92 -3.29 10.20
C ALA A 44 4.84 -2.49 11.13
N ALA A 45 5.99 -3.05 11.49
CA ALA A 45 7.00 -2.39 12.31
C ALA A 45 7.55 -1.13 11.63
N MET A 46 7.87 -1.21 10.33
CA MET A 46 8.31 -0.06 9.54
C MET A 46 7.27 1.06 9.45
N ALA A 47 5.99 0.69 9.42
CA ALA A 47 4.87 1.64 9.36
C ALA A 47 4.41 2.14 10.73
N GLY A 48 4.88 1.54 11.83
CA GLY A 48 4.43 1.83 13.19
C GLY A 48 2.94 1.51 13.41
N VAL A 49 2.45 0.44 12.80
CA VAL A 49 1.05 -0.02 12.90
C VAL A 49 0.98 -1.46 13.42
N ASP A 50 -0.22 -1.89 13.81
CA ASP A 50 -0.47 -3.29 14.13
C ASP A 50 -0.37 -4.18 12.87
N VAL A 51 0.23 -5.37 12.99
CA VAL A 51 0.36 -6.35 11.88
C VAL A 51 -0.98 -6.75 11.27
N ASP A 52 -2.06 -6.72 12.06
CA ASP A 52 -3.41 -6.99 11.57
C ASP A 52 -3.89 -5.95 10.55
N VAL A 53 -3.37 -4.72 10.60
CA VAL A 53 -3.65 -3.69 9.57
C VAL A 53 -3.10 -4.14 8.22
N VAL A 54 -1.84 -4.60 8.19
CA VAL A 54 -1.19 -5.08 6.97
C VAL A 54 -1.93 -6.28 6.40
N ARG A 55 -2.27 -7.26 7.26
CA ARG A 55 -3.00 -8.47 6.84
C ARG A 55 -4.39 -8.17 6.30
N ARG A 56 -5.13 -7.24 6.93
CA ARG A 56 -6.45 -6.82 6.46
C ARG A 56 -6.36 -6.03 5.15
N MET A 57 -5.38 -5.14 5.04
CA MET A 57 -5.11 -4.40 3.80
C MET A 57 -4.85 -5.36 2.63
N GLU A 58 -3.95 -6.33 2.80
CA GLU A 58 -3.60 -7.32 1.77
C GLU A 58 -4.72 -8.33 1.44
N ARG A 59 -5.78 -8.36 2.25
CA ARG A 59 -6.97 -9.18 2.00
C ARG A 59 -8.18 -8.37 1.56
N ALA A 60 -8.00 -7.07 1.32
CA ALA A 60 -9.09 -6.13 1.02
C ALA A 60 -10.23 -6.19 2.06
N LEU A 61 -9.89 -6.40 3.34
CA LEU A 61 -10.83 -6.46 4.44
C LEU A 61 -11.13 -5.06 5.00
N PRO A 62 -12.30 -4.88 5.66
CA PRO A 62 -12.64 -3.66 6.39
C PRO A 62 -11.51 -3.21 7.33
N LEU A 63 -11.23 -1.91 7.33
CA LEU A 63 -10.19 -1.30 8.16
C LEU A 63 -10.78 -0.18 9.01
N ARG A 64 -10.30 -0.08 10.24
CA ARG A 64 -10.81 0.89 11.22
C ARG A 64 -10.37 2.32 10.95
N ALA A 65 -9.18 2.50 10.37
CA ALA A 65 -8.57 3.81 10.17
C ALA A 65 -7.84 3.89 8.82
N PRO A 66 -8.32 4.72 7.87
CA PRO A 66 -7.62 4.98 6.62
C PRO A 66 -6.22 5.57 6.82
N GLY A 67 -5.96 6.23 7.96
CA GLY A 67 -4.66 6.78 8.31
C GLY A 67 -3.56 5.71 8.43
N ASP A 68 -3.90 4.52 8.93
CA ASP A 68 -2.91 3.43 9.08
C ASP A 68 -2.54 2.82 7.73
N VAL A 69 -3.50 2.71 6.81
CA VAL A 69 -3.22 2.34 5.40
C VAL A 69 -2.24 3.32 4.78
N ARG A 70 -2.41 4.62 5.01
CA ARG A 70 -1.48 5.62 4.48
C ARG A 70 -0.07 5.45 5.03
N ARG A 71 0.07 5.12 6.32
CA ARG A 71 1.38 4.86 6.94
C ARG A 71 2.04 3.63 6.31
N VAL A 72 1.29 2.54 6.13
CA VAL A 72 1.78 1.32 5.47
C VAL A 72 2.23 1.58 4.05
N LEU A 73 1.44 2.29 3.24
CA LEU A 73 1.82 2.60 1.87
C LEU A 73 3.06 3.50 1.80
N ARG A 74 3.16 4.50 2.67
CA ARG A 74 4.33 5.39 2.73
C ARG A 74 5.60 4.68 3.16
N SER A 75 5.53 3.70 4.06
CA SER A 75 6.72 2.93 4.47
C SER A 75 7.29 2.09 3.31
N ILE A 76 6.47 1.76 2.31
CA ILE A 76 6.89 1.12 1.05
C ILE A 76 7.01 2.10 -0.12
N GLY A 77 7.11 3.41 0.15
CA GLY A 77 7.37 4.42 -0.86
C GLY A 77 6.22 4.69 -1.85
N ILE A 78 5.00 4.26 -1.52
CA ILE A 78 3.79 4.58 -2.27
C ILE A 78 3.12 5.78 -1.61
N GLU A 79 2.98 6.89 -2.33
CA GLU A 79 2.22 8.05 -1.84
C GLU A 79 0.72 7.90 -2.16
N PRO A 80 -0.16 7.72 -1.15
CA PRO A 80 -1.58 7.48 -1.37
C PRO A 80 -2.32 8.80 -1.63
N ARG A 81 -2.46 9.17 -2.91
CA ARG A 81 -3.22 10.37 -3.31
C ARG A 81 -4.73 10.25 -3.08
N ALA A 82 -5.28 9.06 -3.27
CA ALA A 82 -6.65 8.71 -2.92
C ALA A 82 -6.67 7.26 -2.45
N LEU A 83 -7.33 7.00 -1.32
CA LEU A 83 -7.56 5.64 -0.83
C LEU A 83 -8.94 5.17 -1.28
N PRO A 84 -9.13 3.86 -1.47
CA PRO A 84 -10.46 3.33 -1.72
C PRO A 84 -11.28 3.47 -0.44
N ASP A 85 -12.60 3.46 -0.59
CA ASP A 85 -13.48 3.38 0.58
C ASP A 85 -13.34 1.97 1.20
N MET A 86 -12.45 1.88 2.18
CA MET A 86 -12.23 0.68 2.96
C MET A 86 -13.28 0.74 4.07
N ALA A 87 -14.42 0.09 3.85
CA ALA A 87 -15.56 0.15 4.76
C ALA A 87 -15.10 0.05 6.23
N ILE A 88 -15.49 1.04 7.04
CA ILE A 88 -15.28 1.04 8.48
C ILE A 88 -16.48 0.30 9.06
N THR A 89 -16.28 -0.88 9.63
CA THR A 89 -17.32 -1.66 10.33
C THR A 89 -16.95 -1.80 11.80
#